data_AF-A0A7J5EPU8-F1
#
_entry.id   AF-A0A7J5EPU8-F1
#
_cell.length_a   1.000
_cell.length_b   1.000
_cell.length_c   1.000
_cell.angle_alpha   90.00
_cell.angle_beta   90.00
_cell.angle_gamma   90.00
#
_symmetry.space_group_name_H-M   'P 1'
#
loop_
_entity.id
_entity.type
_entity.pdbx_description
1 polymer ?
#
loop_
_entity_poly.entity_id
_entity_poly.type
_entity_poly.pdbx_seq_one_letter_code
_entity_poly.pdbx_strand_id
1 'polypeptide(L)'
;MVADLLGYDPDAPGPVLGRPSVEEVLERAAPGDVIAARDGERAVAVVVLEDGQAFALDDRCPHDGGWLSDGWLDGDRLVCARHAWEIETCTGKCDRRPQDFVEVRRLVR
;
A
#
# COMPACT_ATOMS: atom_id res chain seq x y z
N MET A 1 -14.96 11.01 -21.57
CA MET A 1 -15.12 11.97 -20.46
C MET A 1 -16.44 11.72 -19.76
N VAL A 2 -16.54 10.61 -19.00
CA VAL A 2 -17.74 10.28 -18.19
C VAL A 2 -17.43 10.14 -16.70
N ALA A 3 -16.17 10.23 -16.30
CA ALA A 3 -15.73 10.17 -14.90
C ALA A 3 -16.02 11.49 -14.15
N ASP A 4 -15.90 12.63 -14.84
CA ASP A 4 -16.09 13.96 -14.25
C ASP A 4 -17.54 14.23 -13.76
N LEU A 5 -18.53 13.49 -14.27
CA LEU A 5 -19.95 13.72 -13.95
C LEU A 5 -20.41 13.10 -12.63
N LEU A 6 -19.63 12.18 -12.04
CA LEU A 6 -19.95 11.55 -10.74
C LEU A 6 -19.04 12.03 -9.60
N GLY A 7 -18.06 12.90 -9.87
CA GLY A 7 -17.09 13.34 -8.87
C GLY A 7 -16.17 12.21 -8.35
N TYR A 8 -16.17 11.06 -9.00
CA TYR A 8 -15.26 9.96 -8.74
C TYR A 8 -13.97 10.22 -9.52
N ASP A 9 -12.99 10.78 -8.83
CA ASP A 9 -11.61 10.80 -9.30
C ASP A 9 -10.92 9.55 -8.70
N PRO A 10 -10.58 8.52 -9.51
CA PRO A 10 -9.89 7.33 -9.03
C PRO A 10 -8.49 7.66 -8.47
N ASP A 11 -7.93 8.80 -8.88
CA ASP A 11 -6.63 9.29 -8.42
C ASP A 11 -6.75 10.17 -7.16
N ALA A 12 -7.95 10.68 -6.84
CA ALA A 12 -8.18 11.45 -5.62
C ALA A 12 -8.11 10.54 -4.38
N PRO A 13 -7.44 10.99 -3.31
CA PRO A 13 -7.36 10.22 -2.10
C PRO A 13 -8.76 10.01 -1.50
N GLY A 14 -9.22 8.75 -1.42
CA GLY A 14 -10.38 8.40 -0.63
C GLY A 14 -10.18 8.82 0.83
N PRO A 15 -11.24 9.02 1.62
CA PRO A 15 -11.09 9.51 2.99
C PRO A 15 -10.28 8.53 3.84
N VAL A 16 -9.04 8.92 4.15
CA VAL A 16 -8.08 8.11 4.93
C VAL A 16 -8.63 7.74 6.30
N LEU A 17 -9.38 8.65 6.93
CA LEU A 17 -9.99 8.45 8.24
C LEU A 17 -11.06 7.33 8.27
N GLY A 18 -11.58 6.91 7.11
CA GLY A 18 -12.51 5.79 7.01
C GLY A 18 -11.83 4.42 7.07
N ARG A 19 -10.50 4.37 7.04
CA ARG A 19 -9.73 3.11 7.06
C ARG A 19 -9.49 2.62 8.48
N PRO A 20 -9.40 1.29 8.69
CA PRO A 20 -8.95 0.74 9.96
C PRO A 20 -7.52 1.22 10.26
N SER A 21 -7.19 1.36 11.55
CA SER A 21 -5.82 1.64 11.96
C SER A 21 -4.91 0.44 11.67
N VAL A 22 -3.60 0.68 11.61
CA VAL A 22 -2.60 -0.39 11.48
C VAL A 22 -2.79 -1.45 12.57
N GLU A 23 -3.06 -1.06 13.80
CA GLU A 23 -3.28 -1.97 14.93
C GLU A 23 -4.50 -2.88 14.70
N GLU A 24 -5.64 -2.30 14.32
CA GLU A 24 -6.86 -3.05 14.02
C GLU A 24 -6.66 -4.04 12.86
N VAL A 25 -5.85 -3.68 11.86
CA VAL A 25 -5.50 -4.58 10.75
C VAL A 25 -4.61 -5.73 11.24
N LEU A 26 -3.59 -5.44 12.05
CA LEU A 26 -2.64 -6.45 12.52
C LEU A 26 -3.28 -7.56 13.37
N GLU A 27 -4.38 -7.26 14.06
CA GLU A 27 -5.17 -8.23 14.83
C GLU A 27 -5.77 -9.36 13.98
N ARG A 28 -6.00 -9.10 12.69
CA ARG A 28 -6.71 -10.04 11.79
C ARG A 28 -5.94 -10.42 10.52
N ALA A 29 -4.87 -9.70 10.18
CA ALA A 29 -4.10 -9.95 8.97
C ALA A 29 -3.40 -11.32 9.01
N ALA A 30 -3.45 -12.05 7.91
CA ALA A 30 -2.76 -13.31 7.68
C ALA A 30 -1.54 -13.11 6.76
N PRO A 31 -0.55 -14.04 6.77
CA PRO A 31 0.48 -14.08 5.75
C PRO A 31 -0.11 -14.04 4.33
N GLY A 32 0.50 -13.24 3.45
CA GLY A 32 0.03 -12.98 2.09
C GLY A 32 -0.87 -11.74 1.95
N ASP A 33 -1.34 -11.16 3.07
CA ASP A 33 -2.28 -10.05 3.02
C ASP A 33 -1.64 -8.73 2.56
N VAL A 34 -2.43 -7.98 1.77
CA VAL A 34 -2.24 -6.56 1.47
C VAL A 34 -3.54 -5.85 1.82
N ILE A 35 -3.51 -4.96 2.82
CA ILE A 35 -4.73 -4.35 3.38
C ILE A 35 -4.56 -2.84 3.51
N ALA A 36 -5.54 -2.10 3.01
CA ALA A 36 -5.63 -0.65 3.22
C ALA A 36 -5.82 -0.32 4.70
N ALA A 37 -4.96 0.52 5.25
CA ALA A 37 -5.01 0.98 6.63
C ALA A 37 -4.68 2.48 6.73
N ARG A 38 -4.66 2.97 7.98
CA ARG A 38 -4.14 4.30 8.33
C ARG A 38 -3.14 4.24 9.47
N ASP A 39 -2.13 5.10 9.38
CA ASP A 39 -1.19 5.42 10.44
C ASP A 39 -1.35 6.90 10.81
N GLY A 40 -2.15 7.17 11.85
CA GLY A 40 -2.68 8.51 12.12
C GLY A 40 -3.58 9.01 10.98
N GLU A 41 -3.16 10.08 10.31
CA GLU A 41 -3.83 10.67 9.14
C GLU A 41 -3.24 10.18 7.80
N ARG A 42 -2.20 9.33 7.82
CA ARG A 42 -1.54 8.82 6.61
C ARG A 42 -2.23 7.55 6.13
N ALA A 43 -2.45 7.45 4.82
CA ALA A 43 -2.89 6.22 4.18
C ALA A 43 -1.70 5.29 4.02
N VAL A 44 -1.84 4.05 4.48
CA VAL A 44 -0.79 3.03 4.34
C VAL A 44 -1.37 1.70 3.81
N ALA A 45 -0.55 0.93 3.11
CA ALA A 45 -0.79 -0.47 2.83
C ALA A 45 -0.08 -1.31 3.89
N VAL A 46 -0.84 -2.07 4.68
CA VAL A 46 -0.28 -3.10 5.55
C VAL A 46 -0.05 -4.35 4.72
N VAL A 47 1.19 -4.82 4.73
CA VAL A 47 1.63 -6.02 4.04
C VAL A 47 2.08 -7.03 5.08
N VAL A 48 1.66 -8.28 4.94
CA VAL A 48 2.18 -9.41 5.73
C VAL A 48 2.79 -10.42 4.77
N LEU A 49 4.10 -10.59 4.81
CA LEU A 49 4.81 -11.57 3.99
C LEU A 49 4.46 -13.00 4.41
N GLU A 50 4.74 -13.97 3.53
CA GLU A 50 4.53 -15.41 3.77
C GLU A 50 5.26 -15.93 5.04
N ASP A 51 6.39 -15.33 5.39
CA ASP A 51 7.14 -15.66 6.62
C ASP A 51 6.56 -15.00 7.89
N GLY A 52 5.47 -14.24 7.75
CA GLY A 52 4.76 -13.54 8.82
C GLY A 52 5.32 -12.17 9.18
N GLN A 53 6.37 -11.69 8.51
CA GLN A 53 6.86 -10.32 8.71
C GLN A 53 5.84 -9.31 8.18
N ALA A 54 5.55 -8.28 8.98
CA ALA A 54 4.58 -7.26 8.63
C ALA A 54 5.22 -5.87 8.46
N PHE A 55 4.72 -5.12 7.48
CA PHE A 55 5.19 -3.78 7.11
C PHE A 55 4.02 -2.86 6.80
N ALA A 56 4.16 -1.58 7.07
CA ALA A 56 3.29 -0.52 6.56
C ALA A 56 4.07 0.29 5.52
N LEU A 57 3.52 0.40 4.32
CA LEU A 57 4.04 1.20 3.22
C LEU A 57 3.13 2.41 2.99
N ASP A 58 3.66 3.58 2.60
CA ASP A 58 2.80 4.66 2.07
C ASP A 58 1.93 4.09 0.94
N ASP A 59 0.63 4.37 0.98
CA ASP A 59 -0.33 3.72 0.08
C ASP A 59 -0.36 4.29 -1.33
N ARG A 60 0.53 5.23 -1.67
CA ARG A 60 0.62 5.81 -3.01
C ARG A 60 1.82 5.26 -3.76
N CYS A 61 1.54 4.65 -4.91
CA CYS A 61 2.56 4.17 -5.82
C CYS A 61 3.43 5.35 -6.29
N PRO A 62 4.76 5.29 -6.15
CA PRO A 62 5.64 6.41 -6.47
C PRO A 62 5.74 6.67 -7.98
N HIS A 63 5.27 5.73 -8.81
CA HIS A 63 5.25 5.87 -10.26
C HIS A 63 4.18 6.86 -10.75
N ASP A 64 2.92 6.69 -10.33
CA ASP A 64 1.78 7.49 -10.83
C ASP A 64 0.61 7.59 -9.84
N GLY A 65 0.89 7.42 -8.53
CA GLY A 65 -0.07 7.64 -7.45
C GLY A 65 -1.15 6.57 -7.27
N GLY A 66 -1.15 5.44 -8.00
CA GLY A 66 -2.12 4.37 -7.74
C GLY A 66 -2.08 3.84 -6.31
N TRP A 67 -3.21 3.35 -5.78
CA TRP A 67 -3.27 2.75 -4.45
C TRP A 67 -2.48 1.44 -4.40
N LEU A 68 -1.55 1.34 -3.46
CA LEU A 68 -0.73 0.13 -3.31
C LEU A 68 -1.49 -0.99 -2.61
N SER A 69 -2.45 -0.64 -1.76
CA SER A 69 -3.34 -1.56 -1.06
C SER A 69 -4.34 -2.29 -1.97
N ASP A 70 -4.55 -1.81 -3.19
CA ASP A 70 -5.29 -2.53 -4.24
C ASP A 70 -4.41 -3.57 -4.96
N GLY A 71 -3.10 -3.60 -4.65
CA GLY A 71 -2.10 -4.48 -5.22
C GLY A 71 -2.07 -5.89 -4.63
N TRP A 72 -1.00 -6.62 -4.94
CA TRP A 72 -0.75 -7.97 -4.43
C TRP A 72 0.73 -8.19 -4.14
N LEU A 73 1.06 -9.25 -3.41
CA LEU A 73 2.44 -9.67 -3.19
C LEU A 73 2.94 -10.60 -4.28
N ASP A 74 4.16 -10.35 -4.75
CA ASP A 74 4.98 -11.31 -5.51
C ASP A 74 6.30 -11.51 -4.75
N GLY A 75 6.37 -12.58 -3.95
CA GLY A 75 7.47 -12.81 -3.01
C GLY A 75 7.55 -11.72 -1.95
N ASP A 76 8.65 -10.97 -1.93
CA ASP A 76 8.93 -9.85 -1.03
C ASP A 76 8.61 -8.48 -1.65
N ARG A 77 7.79 -8.46 -2.70
CA ARG A 77 7.43 -7.24 -3.45
C ARG A 77 5.95 -6.98 -3.42
N LEU A 78 5.60 -5.74 -3.10
CA LEU A 78 4.25 -5.23 -3.32
C LEU A 78 4.14 -4.74 -4.76
N VAL A 79 3.21 -5.31 -5.51
CA VAL A 79 2.97 -5.00 -6.92
C VAL A 79 1.72 -4.13 -7.03
N CYS A 80 1.90 -2.91 -7.53
CA CYS A 80 0.78 -1.98 -7.77
C CYS A 80 -0.15 -2.52 -8.86
N ALA A 81 -1.44 -2.62 -8.56
CA ALA A 81 -2.44 -3.17 -9.49
C ALA A 81 -2.64 -2.34 -10.77
N ARG A 82 -2.31 -1.04 -10.74
CA ARG A 82 -2.54 -0.14 -11.89
C ARG A 82 -1.53 -0.37 -13.02
N HIS A 83 -0.24 -0.42 -12.70
CA HIS A 83 0.84 -0.43 -13.70
C HIS A 83 1.89 -1.51 -13.46
N ALA A 84 1.63 -2.46 -12.54
CA ALA A 84 2.56 -3.51 -12.13
C ALA A 84 3.93 -2.93 -11.69
N TRP A 85 3.89 -1.79 -10.99
CA TRP A 85 5.10 -1.22 -10.38
C TRP A 85 5.43 -2.03 -9.13
N GLU A 86 6.69 -2.45 -9.02
CA GLU A 86 7.15 -3.33 -7.94
C GLU A 86 7.94 -2.54 -6.90
N ILE A 87 7.58 -2.74 -5.64
CA ILE A 87 8.22 -2.11 -4.48
C ILE A 87 8.71 -3.22 -3.56
N GLU A 88 10.00 -3.26 -3.23
CA GLU A 88 10.53 -4.16 -2.21
C GLU A 88 9.92 -3.81 -0.84
N THR A 89 9.19 -4.73 -0.22
CA THR A 89 8.38 -4.43 0.98
C THR A 89 9.21 -4.06 2.20
N CYS A 90 10.43 -4.59 2.29
CA CYS A 90 11.32 -4.38 3.43
C CYS A 90 12.03 -3.03 3.41
N THR A 91 12.23 -2.45 2.22
CA THR A 91 13.04 -1.25 2.07
C THR A 91 12.32 -0.09 1.40
N GLY A 92 11.30 -0.34 0.59
CA GLY A 92 10.59 0.67 -0.20
C GLY A 92 11.21 1.00 -1.54
N LYS A 93 12.28 0.30 -1.95
CA LYS A 93 12.99 0.55 -3.20
C LYS A 93 12.23 0.02 -4.42
N CYS A 94 12.40 0.73 -5.54
CA CYS A 94 11.91 0.32 -6.86
C CYS A 94 13.08 0.08 -7.82
N ASP A 95 13.28 -1.14 -8.30
CA ASP A 95 14.45 -1.45 -9.16
C ASP A 95 14.41 -0.75 -10.52
N ARG A 96 13.21 -0.56 -11.08
CA ARG A 96 13.04 0.05 -12.40
C ARG A 96 13.47 1.52 -12.42
N ARG A 97 13.31 2.22 -11.29
CA ARG A 97 13.71 3.62 -11.10
C ARG A 97 14.11 3.85 -9.65
N PRO A 98 15.42 3.87 -9.34
CA PRO A 98 15.90 4.02 -7.96
C PRO A 98 15.49 5.33 -7.26
N GLN A 99 15.09 6.35 -8.02
CA GLN A 99 14.54 7.59 -7.46
C GLN A 99 13.08 7.46 -6.98
N ASP A 100 12.36 6.43 -7.44
CA ASP A 100 11.01 6.13 -7.00
C ASP A 100 11.12 5.29 -5.72
N PHE A 101 10.51 5.75 -4.64
CA PHE A 101 10.65 5.16 -3.31
C PHE A 101 9.36 5.31 -2.50
N VAL A 102 9.10 4.35 -1.62
CA VAL A 102 7.96 4.35 -0.70
C VAL A 102 8.46 4.30 0.74
N GLU A 103 7.95 5.17 1.62
CA GLU A 103 8.26 5.07 3.04
C GLU A 103 7.75 3.73 3.61
N VAL A 104 8.62 3.01 4.32
CA VAL A 104 8.32 1.71 4.94
C VAL A 104 8.56 1.76 6.43
N ARG A 105 7.61 1.23 7.19
CA ARG A 105 7.74 0.97 8.63
C ARG A 105 7.54 -0.51 8.91
N ARG A 106 8.53 -1.15 9.54
CA ARG A 106 8.37 -2.50 10.07
C ARG A 106 7.36 -2.48 11.22
N LEU A 107 6.42 -3.42 11.18
CA LEU A 107 5.40 -3.59 12.20
C LEU A 107 5.80 -4.73 13.12
N VAL A 108 5.47 -4.56 14.39
CA VAL A 108 5.63 -5.57 15.44
C VAL A 108 4.26 -5.83 16.03
N ARG A 109 3.93 -7.12 16.16
CA ARG A 109 2.75 -7.57 16.89
C ARG A 109 2.99 -7.58 18.38
#